data_AF-A0AAV6CFM4-F1
#
_entry.id   AF-A0AAV6CFM4-F1
#
_cell.length_a   1.000
_cell.length_b   1.000
_cell.length_c   1.000
_cell.angle_alpha   90.00
_cell.angle_beta   90.00
_cell.angle_gamma   90.00
#
_symmetry.space_group_name_H-M   'P 1'
#
loop_
_entity.id
_entity.type
_entity.pdbx_description
1 polymer ?
#
loop_
_entity_poly.entity_id
_entity_poly.type
_entity_poly.pdbx_seq_one_letter_code
_entity_poly.pdbx_strand_id
1 'polypeptide(L)'
;MNAQPLRIGFPVKVLGQPDLKSNDSRRWKNNPHLRVSLEYLNKIFDYLSKHQIGMYRMSSDLAPYATHSDMPQFHGMIKESQSDLSAIGAKARKLNLRLSFHPSQFVVINSPDPVL
;
A
#
# COMPACT_ATOMS: atom_id res chain seq x y z
N MET A 1 -6.89 -28.23 -3.57
CA MET A 1 -8.18 -27.55 -3.74
C MET A 1 -8.15 -26.26 -2.92
N ASN A 2 -8.43 -25.09 -3.50
CA ASN A 2 -8.45 -23.84 -2.75
C ASN A 2 -9.66 -23.87 -1.80
N ALA A 3 -9.42 -23.90 -0.48
CA ALA A 3 -10.44 -24.10 0.54
C ALA A 3 -11.42 -22.92 0.72
N GLN A 4 -11.29 -21.85 -0.07
CA GLN A 4 -12.09 -20.64 0.03
C GLN A 4 -12.41 -20.12 -1.38
N PRO A 5 -13.62 -20.39 -1.91
CA PRO A 5 -14.01 -19.94 -3.26
C PRO A 5 -14.15 -18.41 -3.35
N LEU A 6 -14.31 -17.73 -2.20
CA LEU A 6 -14.47 -16.28 -2.10
C LEU A 6 -13.44 -15.69 -1.12
N ARG A 7 -12.94 -14.50 -1.43
CA ARG A 7 -12.10 -13.71 -0.53
C ARG A 7 -12.81 -12.41 -0.21
N ILE A 8 -12.99 -12.14 1.08
CA ILE A 8 -13.51 -10.86 1.57
C ILE A 8 -12.32 -9.96 1.90
N GLY A 9 -12.50 -8.67 1.71
CA GLY A 9 -11.51 -7.64 2.00
C GLY A 9 -12.14 -6.29 2.21
N PHE A 10 -11.32 -5.34 2.62
CA PHE A 10 -11.69 -3.94 2.76
C PHE A 10 -10.58 -3.04 2.22
N PRO A 11 -10.90 -1.78 1.89
CA PRO A 11 -9.90 -0.84 1.39
C PRO A 11 -9.29 0.02 2.49
N VAL A 12 -7.97 0.16 2.45
CA VAL A 12 -7.17 1.19 3.13
C VAL A 12 -7.27 1.16 4.66
N LYS A 13 -8.35 1.61 5.27
CA LYS A 13 -8.44 1.83 6.72
C LYS A 13 -8.93 0.60 7.48
N VAL A 14 -8.18 0.18 8.49
CA VAL A 14 -8.58 -0.90 9.41
C VAL A 14 -9.45 -0.33 10.52
N LEU A 15 -10.76 -0.25 10.31
CA LEU A 15 -11.69 0.33 11.29
C LEU A 15 -11.76 -0.48 12.61
N GLY A 16 -11.52 -1.79 12.55
CA GLY A 16 -11.52 -2.66 13.73
C GLY A 16 -10.29 -2.52 14.64
N GLN A 17 -9.26 -1.77 14.23
CA GLN A 17 -8.08 -1.49 15.06
C GLN A 17 -7.50 -0.11 14.69
N PRO A 18 -7.99 0.99 15.31
CA PRO A 18 -7.69 2.36 14.90
C PRO A 18 -6.22 2.75 14.84
N ASP A 19 -5.35 2.09 15.62
CA ASP A 19 -3.91 2.36 15.65
C ASP A 19 -3.16 1.83 14.42
N LEU A 20 -3.81 0.98 13.59
CA LEU A 20 -3.24 0.48 12.34
C LEU A 20 -3.40 1.51 11.22
N LYS A 21 -2.35 2.32 11.05
CA LYS A 21 -2.19 3.22 9.90
C LYS A 21 -1.96 2.42 8.61
N SER A 22 -2.39 2.94 7.47
CA SER A 22 -2.24 2.27 6.16
C SER A 22 -1.02 2.71 5.35
N ASN A 23 -0.47 3.88 5.66
CA ASN A 23 0.71 4.45 5.04
C ASN A 23 1.28 5.58 5.91
N ASP A 24 2.50 5.99 5.60
CA ASP A 24 3.10 7.19 6.16
C ASP A 24 2.36 8.44 5.65
N SER A 25 1.70 9.15 6.56
CA SER A 25 0.91 10.35 6.28
C SER A 25 1.62 11.64 6.72
N ARG A 26 2.90 11.55 7.10
CA ARG A 26 3.70 12.73 7.43
C ARG A 26 3.80 13.64 6.20
N ARG A 27 3.70 14.95 6.42
CA ARG A 27 3.90 15.96 5.37
C ARG A 27 5.35 15.94 4.88
N TRP A 28 5.57 16.35 3.63
CA TRP A 28 6.90 16.40 2.98
C TRP A 28 8.02 17.01 3.83
N LYS A 29 7.72 18.04 4.64
CA LYS A 29 8.70 18.68 5.57
C LYS A 29 9.33 17.71 6.58
N ASN A 30 8.67 16.59 6.86
CA ASN A 30 9.09 15.57 7.82
C ASN A 30 9.67 14.32 7.15
N ASN A 31 10.03 14.43 5.86
CA ASN A 31 10.66 13.37 5.07
C ASN A 31 9.94 11.99 5.22
N PRO A 32 8.65 11.90 4.82
CA PRO A 32 7.92 10.64 4.84
C PRO A 32 8.61 9.61 3.95
N HIS A 33 8.42 8.31 4.21
CA HIS A 33 9.13 7.28 3.46
C HIS A 33 8.34 5.98 3.31
N LEU A 34 8.47 5.31 2.15
CA LEU A 34 7.84 4.03 1.85
C LEU A 34 8.10 2.96 2.92
N ARG A 35 9.33 2.85 3.45
CA ARG A 35 9.66 1.91 4.54
C ARG A 35 8.71 1.99 5.74
N VAL A 36 8.32 3.19 6.16
CA VAL A 36 7.35 3.36 7.27
C VAL A 36 5.99 2.81 6.89
N SER A 37 5.54 3.04 5.66
CA SER A 37 4.31 2.42 5.14
C SER A 37 4.40 0.89 5.07
N LEU A 38 5.58 0.33 4.76
CA LEU A 38 5.79 -1.12 4.72
C LEU A 38 5.75 -1.75 6.12
N GLU A 39 6.26 -1.08 7.14
CA GLU A 39 6.10 -1.51 8.55
C GLU A 39 4.63 -1.53 8.97
N TYR A 40 3.86 -0.53 8.52
CA TYR A 40 2.42 -0.49 8.75
C TYR A 40 1.68 -1.63 8.02
N LEU A 41 2.01 -1.87 6.75
CA LEU A 41 1.47 -3.01 6.00
C LEU A 41 1.80 -4.35 6.67
N ASN A 42 3.01 -4.50 7.22
CA ASN A 42 3.40 -5.71 7.93
C ASN A 42 2.42 -6.02 9.07
N LYS A 43 2.07 -5.01 9.88
CA LYS A 43 1.10 -5.12 10.99
C LYS A 43 -0.33 -5.36 10.49
N ILE A 44 -0.72 -4.71 9.40
CA ILE A 44 -2.03 -4.96 8.76
C ILE A 44 -2.12 -6.42 8.29
N PHE A 45 -1.07 -6.99 7.71
CA PHE A 45 -1.09 -8.39 7.28
C PHE A 45 -1.27 -9.36 8.45
N ASP A 46 -0.72 -9.04 9.61
CA ASP A 46 -0.97 -9.83 10.84
C ASP A 46 -2.44 -9.73 11.27
N TYR A 47 -3.02 -8.53 11.21
CA TYR A 47 -4.45 -8.32 11.46
C TYR A 47 -5.32 -9.13 10.49
N LEU A 48 -5.05 -9.03 9.18
CA LEU A 48 -5.79 -9.74 8.14
C LEU A 48 -5.72 -11.26 8.36
N SER A 49 -4.54 -11.79 8.65
CA SER A 49 -4.35 -13.21 8.95
C SER A 49 -5.13 -13.64 10.20
N LYS A 50 -5.05 -12.85 11.28
CA LYS A 50 -5.77 -13.12 12.53
C LYS A 50 -7.28 -13.18 12.35
N HIS A 51 -7.82 -12.32 11.48
CA HIS A 51 -9.25 -12.20 11.21
C HIS A 51 -9.73 -12.96 9.96
N GLN A 52 -8.87 -13.79 9.35
CA GLN A 52 -9.18 -14.58 8.15
C GLN A 52 -9.67 -13.74 6.96
N ILE A 53 -9.15 -12.51 6.81
CA ILE A 53 -9.47 -11.60 5.72
C ILE A 53 -8.47 -11.81 4.58
N GLY A 54 -8.95 -12.34 3.45
CA GLY A 54 -8.10 -12.81 2.36
C GLY A 54 -7.74 -11.78 1.28
N MET A 55 -8.29 -10.56 1.35
CA MET A 55 -8.04 -9.50 0.38
C MET A 55 -7.85 -8.14 1.07
N TYR A 56 -6.95 -7.32 0.55
CA TYR A 56 -6.74 -5.96 1.02
C TYR A 56 -6.38 -5.02 -0.14
N ARG A 57 -7.08 -3.89 -0.22
CA ARG A 57 -6.75 -2.82 -1.15
C ARG A 57 -5.90 -1.80 -0.41
N MET A 58 -4.62 -1.73 -0.77
CA MET A 58 -3.64 -0.87 -0.13
C MET A 58 -3.90 0.61 -0.46
N SER A 59 -3.36 1.50 0.38
CA SER A 59 -3.41 2.94 0.12
C SER A 59 -2.65 3.29 -1.15
N SER A 60 -3.23 4.14 -2.01
CA SER A 60 -2.50 4.67 -3.18
C SER A 60 -1.36 5.62 -2.78
N ASP A 61 -1.40 6.14 -1.55
CA ASP A 61 -0.33 6.96 -0.95
C ASP A 61 0.73 6.11 -0.23
N LEU A 62 0.86 4.82 -0.56
CA LEU A 62 1.81 3.92 0.10
C LEU A 62 3.26 4.42 0.01
N ALA A 63 3.64 4.95 -1.16
CA ALA A 63 4.91 5.62 -1.40
C ALA A 63 4.65 7.15 -1.49
N PRO A 64 4.85 7.91 -0.39
CA PRO A 64 4.45 9.30 -0.34
C PRO A 64 5.19 10.14 -1.37
N TYR A 65 4.46 10.92 -2.17
CA TYR A 65 4.98 11.83 -3.19
C TYR A 65 5.86 11.20 -4.28
N ALA A 66 5.86 9.86 -4.41
CA ALA A 66 6.76 9.15 -5.33
C ALA A 66 6.57 9.51 -6.82
N THR A 67 5.40 10.05 -7.19
CA THR A 67 5.06 10.49 -8.55
C THR A 67 4.88 12.01 -8.67
N HIS A 68 5.16 12.78 -7.62
CA HIS A 68 4.98 14.23 -7.63
C HIS A 68 6.10 14.90 -8.46
N SER A 69 5.75 15.65 -9.51
CA SER A 69 6.71 16.27 -10.44
C SER A 69 7.75 17.14 -9.73
N ASP A 70 7.29 17.97 -8.80
CA ASP A 70 8.15 18.99 -8.16
C ASP A 70 8.85 18.48 -6.89
N MET A 71 8.83 17.17 -6.64
CA MET A 71 9.45 16.58 -5.44
C MET A 71 10.35 15.36 -5.76
N PRO A 72 11.38 15.54 -6.61
CA PRO A 72 12.28 14.45 -7.03
C PRO A 72 13.02 13.77 -5.88
N GLN A 73 13.18 14.46 -4.74
CA GLN A 73 13.79 13.89 -3.53
C GLN A 73 13.06 12.64 -2.99
N PHE A 74 11.79 12.42 -3.37
CA PHE A 74 11.02 11.25 -2.93
C PHE A 74 10.95 10.13 -3.98
N HIS A 75 11.55 10.29 -5.16
CA HIS A 75 11.41 9.32 -6.26
C HIS A 75 12.30 8.07 -6.06
N GLY A 76 13.32 8.14 -5.22
CA GLY A 76 14.26 7.04 -4.92
C GLY A 76 13.69 5.93 -4.02
N MET A 77 12.62 6.22 -3.27
CA MET A 77 12.12 5.37 -2.18
C MET A 77 11.84 3.91 -2.58
N ILE A 78 11.34 3.70 -3.80
CA ILE A 78 10.99 2.37 -4.30
C ILE A 78 12.26 1.52 -4.43
N LYS A 79 13.29 2.08 -5.06
CA LYS A 79 14.58 1.41 -5.24
C LYS A 79 15.26 1.19 -3.89
N GLU A 80 15.22 2.18 -3.01
CA GLU A 80 15.79 2.08 -1.67
C GLU A 80 15.10 0.99 -0.84
N SER A 81 13.79 0.80 -1.00
CA SER A 81 12.99 -0.16 -0.23
C SER A 81 12.86 -1.53 -0.90
N GLN A 82 13.74 -1.89 -1.85
CA GLN A 82 13.63 -3.12 -2.63
C GLN A 82 13.58 -4.39 -1.75
N SER A 83 14.44 -4.46 -0.73
CA SER A 83 14.47 -5.58 0.23
C SER A 83 13.19 -5.67 1.05
N ASP A 84 12.70 -4.51 1.52
CA ASP A 84 11.48 -4.40 2.33
C ASP A 84 10.25 -4.81 1.52
N LEU A 85 10.14 -4.33 0.28
CA LEU A 85 9.09 -4.72 -0.68
C LEU A 85 9.11 -6.23 -0.95
N SER A 86 10.30 -6.80 -1.12
CA SER A 86 10.45 -8.25 -1.34
C SER A 86 9.98 -9.05 -0.14
N ALA A 87 10.32 -8.62 1.08
CA ALA A 87 9.88 -9.25 2.32
C ALA A 87 8.35 -9.14 2.51
N ILE A 88 7.77 -7.97 2.29
CA ILE A 88 6.30 -7.76 2.35
C ILE A 88 5.57 -8.61 1.31
N GLY A 89 6.08 -8.66 0.08
CA GLY A 89 5.51 -9.52 -0.97
C GLY A 89 5.59 -11.00 -0.63
N ALA A 90 6.70 -11.46 -0.03
CA ALA A 90 6.84 -12.85 0.43
C ALA A 90 5.84 -13.18 1.56
N LYS A 91 5.68 -12.28 2.53
CA LYS A 91 4.69 -12.42 3.61
C LYS A 91 3.26 -12.50 3.05
N ALA A 92 2.88 -11.60 2.13
CA ALA A 92 1.57 -11.60 1.51
C ALA A 92 1.27 -12.94 0.82
N ARG A 93 2.23 -13.49 0.06
CA ARG A 93 2.10 -14.80 -0.59
C ARG A 93 1.97 -15.94 0.41
N LYS A 94 2.80 -15.95 1.47
CA LYS A 94 2.74 -16.96 2.54
C LYS A 94 1.38 -16.97 3.24
N LEU A 95 0.79 -15.79 3.43
CA LEU A 95 -0.54 -15.62 4.03
C LEU A 95 -1.69 -15.78 3.02
N ASN A 96 -1.40 -16.08 1.74
CA ASN A 96 -2.37 -16.16 0.66
C ASN A 96 -3.25 -14.90 0.52
N LEU A 97 -2.69 -13.72 0.80
CA LEU A 97 -3.40 -12.44 0.68
C LEU A 97 -3.46 -12.00 -0.79
N ARG A 98 -4.64 -11.58 -1.23
CA ARG A 98 -4.82 -10.88 -2.50
C ARG A 98 -4.66 -9.38 -2.27
N LEU A 99 -3.64 -8.78 -2.87
CA LEU A 99 -3.39 -7.34 -2.78
C LEU A 99 -3.89 -6.63 -4.03
N SER A 100 -4.31 -5.38 -3.88
CA SER A 100 -4.69 -4.49 -4.98
C SER A 100 -4.41 -3.03 -4.64
N PHE A 101 -4.40 -2.18 -5.65
CA PHE A 101 -4.45 -0.73 -5.53
C PHE A 101 -5.65 -0.19 -6.31
N HIS A 102 -6.09 1.01 -5.97
CA HIS A 102 -7.01 1.80 -6.79
C HIS A 102 -6.52 3.24 -6.81
N PRO A 103 -5.82 3.66 -7.88
CA PRO A 103 -5.28 5.01 -7.99
C PRO A 103 -6.36 6.08 -7.81
N SER A 104 -5.94 7.29 -7.43
CA SER A 104 -6.86 8.40 -7.20
C SER A 104 -7.58 8.82 -8.49
N GLN A 105 -8.62 9.63 -8.33
CA GLN A 105 -9.40 10.20 -9.44
C GLN A 105 -8.59 11.09 -10.40
N PHE A 106 -7.34 11.43 -10.07
CA PHE A 106 -6.44 12.20 -10.93
C PHE A 106 -5.79 11.34 -12.02
N VAL A 107 -5.90 10.01 -11.96
CA VAL A 107 -5.37 9.11 -12.99
C VAL A 107 -6.40 8.96 -14.12
N VAL A 108 -6.23 9.74 -15.18
CA VAL A 108 -7.13 9.76 -16.35
C VAL A 108 -6.38 9.31 -17.61
N ILE A 109 -6.29 7.99 -17.80
CA ILE A 109 -5.51 7.38 -18.89
C ILE A 109 -6.02 7.77 -20.29
N ASN A 110 -7.32 8.06 -20.41
CA ASN A 110 -7.97 8.45 -21.65
C ASN A 110 -8.15 9.98 -21.80
N SER A 111 -7.37 10.77 -21.07
CA SER A 111 -7.37 12.23 -21.22
C SER A 111 -6.93 12.61 -22.64
N PRO A 112 -7.58 13.59 -23.30
CA PRO A 112 -7.08 14.17 -24.54
C PRO A 112 -5.88 15.11 -24.32
N ASP A 113 -5.64 15.52 -23.07
CA ASP A 113 -4.49 16.35 -22.70
C ASP A 113 -3.25 15.45 -22.47
N PRO A 114 -2.17 15.62 -23.26
CA PRO A 114 -0.97 14.78 -23.16
C PRO A 114 -0.08 15.09 -21.94
N VAL A 115 -0.34 16.18 -21.21
CA VAL A 115 0.44 16.60 -20.03
C VAL A 115 -0.29 16.28 -18.72
N LEU A 116 -1.47 15.68 -18.80
CA LEU A 116 -2.31 15.32 -17.64
C LEU A 116 -1.78 14.13 -16.85
#